data_AF-A0A7J5W7G0-F1
#
_entry.id   AF-A0A7J5W7G0-F1
#
_cell.length_a   1.000
_cell.length_b   1.000
_cell.length_c   1.000
_cell.angle_alpha   90.00
_cell.angle_beta   90.00
_cell.angle_gamma   90.00
#
_symmetry.space_group_name_H-M   'P 1'
#
loop_
_entity.id
_entity.type
_entity.pdbx_description
1 polymer ?
#
loop_
_entity_poly.entity_id
_entity_poly.type
_entity_poly.pdbx_seq_one_letter_code
_entity_poly.pdbx_strand_id
1 'polypeptide(L)'
;MRLLLFATAAVCTFLVGGCASTSAPAADATLVHAFEEAVPGTTVISARSGDIDADGTQDLAVVYRTAEGTFRTRALLSHEGSATVTNEFKAPVEAQAVQLRDIDDKQPVEVIVRGSKNGAVGYAVYRVEGDQLVDVFDSGMANCCGR
;
A
#
# COMPACT_ATOMS: atom_id res chain seq x y z
N MET A 1 -27.41 -39.49 54.77
CA MET A 1 -26.14 -39.18 55.46
C MET A 1 -25.04 -39.08 54.41
N ARG A 2 -24.28 -37.97 54.41
CA ARG A 2 -23.10 -37.63 53.56
C ARG A 2 -23.40 -37.45 52.07
N LEU A 3 -23.52 -36.23 51.51
CA LEU A 3 -22.53 -35.14 51.37
C LEU A 3 -21.16 -35.63 50.91
N LEU A 4 -20.84 -35.40 49.63
CA LEU A 4 -19.48 -35.22 49.11
C LEU A 4 -19.55 -34.34 47.86
N LEU A 5 -19.17 -33.07 48.05
CA LEU A 5 -18.74 -32.13 47.02
C LEU A 5 -17.52 -32.70 46.29
N PHE A 6 -17.49 -32.63 44.96
CA PHE A 6 -16.24 -32.63 44.20
C PHE A 6 -16.24 -31.44 43.26
N ALA A 7 -15.46 -30.43 43.64
CA ALA A 7 -15.10 -29.31 42.81
C ALA A 7 -14.06 -29.78 41.78
N THR A 8 -14.42 -29.79 40.50
CA THR A 8 -13.44 -29.93 39.40
C THR A 8 -13.01 -28.54 38.95
N ALA A 9 -11.74 -28.26 39.17
CA ALA A 9 -11.07 -27.01 38.81
C ALA A 9 -11.25 -26.70 37.31
N ALA A 10 -11.75 -25.50 37.01
CA ALA A 10 -11.70 -24.93 35.68
C ALA A 10 -10.24 -24.57 35.37
N VAL A 11 -9.58 -25.38 34.55
CA VAL A 11 -8.28 -25.05 33.96
C VAL A 11 -8.53 -23.95 32.94
N CYS A 12 -8.21 -22.72 33.34
CA CYS A 12 -8.18 -21.56 32.46
C CYS A 12 -6.97 -21.70 31.53
N THR A 13 -7.18 -22.34 30.38
CA THR A 13 -6.19 -22.39 29.32
C THR A 13 -5.99 -20.96 28.82
N PHE A 14 -4.85 -20.36 29.18
CA PHE A 14 -4.37 -19.12 28.59
C PHE A 14 -4.22 -19.33 27.07
N LEU A 15 -5.20 -18.89 26.29
CA LEU A 15 -4.99 -18.58 24.89
C LEU A 15 -4.03 -17.40 24.86
N VAL A 16 -2.74 -17.70 24.67
CA VAL A 16 -1.77 -16.69 24.25
C VAL A 16 -2.22 -16.29 22.84
N GLY A 17 -3.07 -15.27 22.78
CA GLY A 17 -3.39 -14.56 21.55
C GLY A 17 -2.12 -13.89 21.06
N GLY A 18 -1.29 -14.65 20.36
CA GLY A 18 -0.23 -14.08 19.54
C GLY A 18 -0.91 -13.17 18.54
N CYS A 19 -0.62 -11.87 18.61
CA CYS A 19 -0.95 -10.94 17.55
C CYS A 19 -0.29 -11.48 16.28
N ALA A 20 -1.05 -12.18 15.44
CA ALA A 20 -0.62 -12.48 14.09
C ALA A 20 -0.60 -11.15 13.36
N SER A 21 0.54 -10.47 13.42
CA SER A 21 0.87 -9.42 12.46
C SER A 21 1.02 -10.12 11.11
N THR A 22 -0.09 -10.32 10.41
CA THR A 22 -0.08 -10.68 9.00
C THR A 22 0.59 -9.53 8.27
N SER A 23 1.89 -9.66 8.03
CA SER A 23 2.61 -8.77 7.11
C SER A 23 1.86 -8.83 5.79
N ALA A 24 1.36 -7.68 5.32
CA ALA A 24 0.62 -7.62 4.08
C ALA A 24 1.46 -8.28 2.96
N PRO A 25 0.87 -9.16 2.13
CA PRO A 25 1.63 -9.97 1.17
C PRO A 25 2.44 -9.08 0.23
N ALA A 26 3.68 -9.46 -0.10
CA ALA A 26 4.51 -8.69 -1.02
C ALA A 26 3.78 -8.44 -2.36
N ALA A 27 4.14 -7.36 -3.05
CA ALA A 27 3.56 -7.04 -4.35
C ALA A 27 3.75 -8.21 -5.35
N ASP A 28 2.79 -8.38 -6.24
CA ASP A 28 2.84 -9.34 -7.33
C ASP A 28 4.01 -9.02 -8.28
N ALA A 29 4.90 -9.99 -8.47
CA ALA A 29 6.12 -9.81 -9.26
C ALA A 29 5.84 -9.60 -10.76
N THR A 30 4.76 -10.17 -11.29
CA THR A 30 4.37 -9.99 -12.69
C THR A 30 3.87 -8.57 -12.92
N LEU A 31 3.11 -8.01 -11.99
CA LEU A 31 2.69 -6.61 -12.08
C LEU A 31 3.87 -5.65 -11.94
N VAL A 32 4.82 -5.95 -11.04
CA VAL A 32 6.06 -5.16 -10.90
C VAL A 32 6.84 -5.16 -12.22
N HIS A 33 7.01 -6.33 -12.85
CA HIS A 33 7.68 -6.43 -14.14
C HIS A 33 6.94 -5.65 -15.23
N ALA A 34 5.61 -5.78 -15.31
CA ALA A 34 4.80 -5.04 -16.28
C ALA A 34 4.93 -3.52 -16.09
N PHE A 35 5.02 -3.04 -14.85
CA PHE A 35 5.28 -1.63 -14.56
C PHE A 35 6.66 -1.19 -15.03
N GLU A 36 7.71 -1.98 -14.78
CA GLU A 36 9.08 -1.66 -15.21
C GLU A 36 9.22 -1.64 -16.75
N GLU A 37 8.47 -2.49 -17.46
CA GLU A 37 8.37 -2.44 -18.93
C GLU A 37 7.63 -1.19 -19.42
N ALA A 38 6.53 -0.82 -18.76
CA ALA A 38 5.73 0.35 -19.12
C ALA A 38 6.42 1.69 -18.79
N VAL A 39 7.29 1.70 -17.76
CA VAL A 39 8.04 2.88 -17.30
C VAL A 39 9.54 2.56 -17.25
N PRO A 40 10.21 2.47 -18.42
CA PRO A 40 11.57 1.98 -18.51
C PRO A 40 12.58 2.90 -17.82
N GLY A 41 13.67 2.30 -17.33
CA GLY A 41 14.76 3.03 -16.66
C GLY A 41 14.43 3.47 -15.24
N THR A 42 13.39 2.89 -14.63
CA THR A 42 13.01 3.13 -13.24
C THR A 42 13.52 2.02 -12.32
N THR A 43 13.52 2.28 -11.01
CA THR A 43 13.74 1.27 -9.98
C THR A 43 12.59 1.31 -9.00
N VAL A 44 11.83 0.23 -8.86
CA VAL A 44 10.75 0.15 -7.86
C VAL A 44 11.35 0.11 -6.46
N ILE A 45 10.89 1.01 -5.58
CA ILE A 45 11.37 1.17 -4.20
C ILE A 45 10.39 0.53 -3.21
N SER A 46 9.08 0.74 -3.43
CA SER A 46 8.01 0.13 -2.64
C SER A 46 6.81 -0.09 -3.55
N ALA A 47 6.11 -1.20 -3.35
CA ALA A 47 4.94 -1.53 -4.16
C ALA A 47 3.91 -2.31 -3.35
N ARG A 48 2.64 -2.20 -3.77
CA ARG A 48 1.55 -3.00 -3.23
C ARG A 48 0.55 -3.34 -4.33
N SER A 49 0.22 -4.62 -4.42
CA SER A 49 -0.84 -5.10 -5.32
C SER A 49 -2.18 -5.16 -4.63
N GLY A 50 -3.24 -4.96 -5.40
CA GLY A 50 -4.64 -5.02 -4.98
C GLY A 50 -5.55 -4.52 -6.10
N ASP A 51 -6.84 -4.74 -5.98
CA ASP A 51 -7.86 -4.18 -6.89
C ASP A 51 -8.05 -2.70 -6.54
N ILE A 52 -7.31 -1.80 -7.22
CA ILE A 52 -7.19 -0.38 -6.87
C ILE A 52 -8.39 0.39 -7.41
N ASP A 53 -8.79 0.11 -8.65
CA ASP A 53 -9.90 0.81 -9.33
C ASP A 53 -11.26 0.11 -9.20
N ALA A 54 -11.30 -1.04 -8.51
CA ALA A 54 -12.48 -1.86 -8.26
C ALA A 54 -13.08 -2.54 -9.51
N ASP A 55 -12.24 -2.82 -10.52
CA ASP A 55 -12.65 -3.58 -11.71
C ASP A 55 -12.61 -5.12 -11.50
N GLY A 56 -12.08 -5.58 -10.37
CA GLY A 56 -11.97 -7.00 -10.02
C GLY A 56 -10.66 -7.66 -10.46
N THR A 57 -9.77 -6.92 -11.11
CA THR A 57 -8.41 -7.32 -11.49
C THR A 57 -7.40 -6.84 -10.44
N GLN A 58 -6.21 -7.45 -10.40
CA GLN A 58 -5.13 -6.92 -9.57
C GLN A 58 -4.34 -5.82 -10.28
N ASP A 59 -4.24 -4.69 -9.60
CA ASP A 59 -3.43 -3.54 -9.96
C ASP A 59 -2.17 -3.45 -9.10
N LEU A 60 -1.38 -2.42 -9.34
CA LEU A 60 -0.15 -2.16 -8.59
C LEU A 60 0.03 -0.67 -8.31
N ALA A 61 0.10 -0.31 -7.03
CA ALA A 61 0.58 1.00 -6.61
C ALA A 61 2.09 0.93 -6.35
N VAL A 62 2.84 1.90 -6.89
CA VAL A 62 4.30 1.90 -6.81
C VAL A 62 4.86 3.25 -6.40
N VAL A 63 5.87 3.23 -5.54
CA VAL A 63 6.87 4.29 -5.40
C VAL A 63 8.14 3.81 -6.08
N TYR A 64 8.68 4.61 -6.99
CA TYR A 64 9.86 4.28 -7.78
C TYR A 64 10.83 5.46 -7.86
N ARG A 65 12.08 5.15 -8.18
CA ARG A 65 13.12 6.13 -8.50
C ARG A 65 13.32 6.21 -10.00
N THR A 66 13.29 7.41 -10.56
CA THR A 66 13.58 7.67 -11.98
C THR A 66 15.09 7.57 -12.26
N ALA A 67 15.47 7.50 -13.54
CA ALA A 67 16.87 7.51 -13.95
C ALA A 67 17.63 8.76 -13.48
N GLU A 68 16.94 9.90 -13.34
CA GLU A 68 17.47 11.17 -12.83
C GLU A 68 17.54 11.24 -11.29
N GLY A 69 17.25 10.12 -10.61
CA GLY A 69 17.32 9.98 -9.16
C GLY A 69 16.17 10.65 -8.40
N THR A 70 15.05 10.98 -9.06
CA THR A 70 13.88 11.54 -8.38
C THR A 70 12.90 10.45 -7.98
N PHE A 71 12.20 10.62 -6.85
CA PHE A 71 11.22 9.64 -6.36
C PHE A 71 9.81 10.05 -6.75
N ARG A 72 9.07 9.10 -7.31
CA ARG A 72 7.74 9.29 -7.89
C ARG A 72 6.79 8.19 -7.45
N THR A 73 5.50 8.43 -7.60
CA THR A 73 4.45 7.43 -7.37
C THR A 73 3.44 7.42 -8.51
N ARG A 74 2.99 6.22 -8.88
CA ARG A 74 1.97 5.94 -9.91
C ARG A 74 1.20 4.66 -9.53
N ALA A 75 0.09 4.41 -10.20
CA ALA A 75 -0.53 3.08 -10.26
C ALA A 75 -0.43 2.49 -11.68
N LEU A 76 -0.29 1.17 -11.77
CA LEU A 76 -0.55 0.38 -12.96
C LEU A 76 -1.93 -0.26 -12.76
N LEU A 77 -2.90 0.13 -13.57
CA LEU A 77 -4.24 -0.43 -13.61
C LEU A 77 -4.27 -1.53 -14.66
N SER A 78 -4.53 -2.76 -14.24
CA SER A 78 -4.58 -3.93 -15.11
C SER A 78 -6.02 -4.18 -15.52
N HIS A 79 -6.25 -4.41 -16.81
CA HIS A 79 -7.54 -4.83 -17.32
C HIS A 79 -7.36 -6.13 -18.13
N GLU A 80 -8.46 -6.78 -18.53
CA GLU A 80 -8.36 -7.97 -19.38
C GLU A 80 -7.57 -7.68 -20.67
N GLY A 81 -6.35 -8.23 -20.76
CA GLY A 81 -5.48 -8.12 -21.93
C GLY A 81 -4.79 -6.77 -22.13
N SER A 82 -4.90 -5.82 -21.19
CA SER A 82 -4.21 -4.52 -21.29
C SER A 82 -3.87 -3.95 -19.91
N ALA A 83 -3.04 -2.91 -19.87
CA ALA A 83 -2.75 -2.18 -18.64
C ALA A 83 -2.53 -0.69 -18.94
N THR A 84 -2.90 0.16 -18.00
CA THR A 84 -2.76 1.62 -18.09
C THR A 84 -1.93 2.11 -16.90
N VAL A 85 -0.97 3.00 -17.15
CA VAL A 85 -0.20 3.66 -16.09
C VAL A 85 -0.79 5.05 -15.85
N THR A 86 -1.12 5.36 -14.61
CA THR A 86 -1.72 6.65 -14.24
C THR A 86 -0.74 7.83 -14.42
N ASN A 87 -1.27 9.05 -14.24
CA ASN A 87 -0.45 10.23 -13.94
C ASN A 87 0.45 10.03 -12.71
N GLU A 88 1.41 10.95 -12.56
CA GLU A 88 2.51 10.85 -11.62
C GLU A 88 2.43 11.91 -10.52
N PHE A 89 2.73 11.50 -9.29
CA PHE A 89 3.00 12.40 -8.17
C PHE A 89 4.44 12.25 -7.66
N LYS A 90 4.93 13.26 -6.94
CA LYS A 90 6.21 13.17 -6.24
C LYS A 90 6.07 12.24 -5.03
N ALA A 91 7.11 11.47 -4.74
CA ALA A 91 7.18 10.64 -3.55
C ALA A 91 8.29 11.11 -2.58
N PRO A 92 8.23 10.74 -1.30
CA PRO A 92 9.29 11.01 -0.33
C PRO A 92 10.64 10.39 -0.71
N VAL A 93 11.75 10.96 -0.23
CA VAL A 93 13.11 10.49 -0.54
C VAL A 93 13.63 9.37 0.36
N GLU A 94 13.08 9.22 1.57
CA GLU A 94 13.49 8.22 2.55
C GLU A 94 12.28 7.46 3.11
N ALA A 95 12.52 6.23 3.57
CA ALA A 95 11.56 5.38 4.29
C ALA A 95 10.19 5.26 3.59
N GLN A 96 10.21 5.12 2.25
CA GLN A 96 9.00 5.08 1.45
C GLN A 96 8.20 3.82 1.73
N ALA A 97 6.89 3.98 1.87
CA ALA A 97 5.97 2.87 1.97
C ALA A 97 4.67 3.16 1.21
N VAL A 98 4.16 2.13 0.56
CA VAL A 98 2.85 2.13 -0.11
C VAL A 98 1.90 1.19 0.63
N GLN A 99 0.68 1.65 0.87
CA GLN A 99 -0.39 0.86 1.46
C GLN A 99 -1.67 1.04 0.64
N LEU A 100 -2.51 0.00 0.60
CA LEU A 100 -3.86 0.08 0.06
C LEU A 100 -4.84 -0.05 1.21
N ARG A 101 -5.79 0.88 1.31
CA ARG A 101 -6.77 0.88 2.40
C ARG A 101 -8.05 1.56 1.95
N ASP A 102 -9.17 0.92 2.24
CA ASP A 102 -10.48 1.55 2.15
C ASP A 102 -10.69 2.33 3.45
N ILE A 103 -10.60 3.66 3.39
CA ILE A 103 -10.66 4.54 4.57
C ILE A 103 -12.02 5.18 4.78
N ASP A 104 -12.92 5.10 3.80
CA ASP A 104 -14.25 5.71 3.85
C ASP A 104 -15.41 4.75 3.50
N ASP A 105 -15.13 3.44 3.46
CA ASP A 105 -16.04 2.35 3.10
C ASP A 105 -16.63 2.52 1.68
N LYS A 106 -15.81 3.02 0.75
CA LYS A 106 -16.20 3.23 -0.66
C LYS A 106 -15.08 2.80 -1.59
N GLN A 107 -15.49 2.14 -2.66
CA GLN A 107 -14.63 1.92 -3.81
C GLN A 107 -14.53 3.20 -4.67
N PRO A 108 -13.42 3.39 -5.40
CA PRO A 108 -12.20 2.57 -5.40
C PRO A 108 -11.34 2.76 -4.13
N VAL A 109 -10.44 1.81 -3.86
CA VAL A 109 -9.61 1.80 -2.63
C VAL A 109 -8.48 2.84 -2.69
N GLU A 110 -8.08 3.40 -1.54
CA GLU A 110 -7.07 4.46 -1.52
C GLU A 110 -5.66 3.89 -1.57
N VAL A 111 -4.82 4.58 -2.35
CA VAL A 111 -3.38 4.44 -2.36
C VAL A 111 -2.77 5.41 -1.36
N ILE A 112 -2.22 4.87 -0.29
CA ILE A 112 -1.53 5.62 0.74
C ILE A 112 -0.03 5.58 0.48
N VAL A 113 0.58 6.75 0.31
CA VAL A 113 2.03 6.90 0.18
C VAL A 113 2.56 7.69 1.36
N ARG A 114 3.59 7.15 2.02
CA ARG A 114 4.27 7.82 3.11
C ARG A 114 5.77 7.72 3.01
N GLY A 115 6.45 8.58 3.74
CA GLY A 115 7.89 8.52 3.92
C GLY A 115 8.41 9.75 4.64
N SER A 116 9.69 10.02 4.46
CA SER A 116 10.38 11.07 5.19
C SER A 116 11.49 11.75 4.39
N LYS A 117 12.02 12.83 4.94
CA LYS A 117 13.27 13.48 4.55
C LYS A 117 13.84 14.23 5.74
N ASN A 118 15.07 13.94 6.16
CA ASN A 118 15.76 14.71 7.20
C ASN A 118 14.90 14.88 8.48
N GLY A 119 14.17 13.83 8.88
CA GLY A 119 13.28 13.86 10.04
C GLY A 119 11.89 14.47 9.82
N ALA A 120 11.64 15.15 8.69
CA ALA A 120 10.29 15.50 8.28
C ALA A 120 9.53 14.25 7.80
N VAL A 121 8.24 14.16 8.10
CA VAL A 121 7.37 13.05 7.69
C VAL A 121 6.28 13.58 6.76
N GLY A 122 6.04 12.85 5.68
CA GLY A 122 5.06 13.19 4.66
C GLY A 122 4.12 12.01 4.41
N TYR A 123 2.88 12.33 4.11
CA TYR A 123 1.81 11.39 3.87
C TYR A 123 0.88 11.93 2.79
N ALA A 124 0.48 11.08 1.84
CA ALA A 124 -0.52 11.38 0.84
C ALA A 124 -1.48 10.20 0.68
N VAL A 125 -2.74 10.53 0.38
CA VAL A 125 -3.82 9.60 0.06
C VAL A 125 -4.29 9.93 -1.34
N TYR A 126 -4.19 8.96 -2.23
CA TYR A 126 -4.69 9.07 -3.58
C TYR A 126 -5.85 8.10 -3.78
N ARG A 127 -6.77 8.45 -4.68
CA ARG A 127 -7.82 7.57 -5.17
C ARG A 127 -7.77 7.54 -6.68
N VAL A 128 -8.07 6.39 -7.29
CA VAL A 128 -8.20 6.30 -8.74
C VAL A 128 -9.56 6.86 -9.15
N GLU A 129 -9.55 7.79 -10.10
CA GLU A 129 -10.74 8.29 -10.79
C GLU A 129 -10.53 8.15 -12.30
N GLY A 130 -11.22 7.18 -12.92
CA GLY A 130 -10.94 6.80 -14.30
C GLY A 130 -9.54 6.18 -14.42
N ASP A 131 -8.67 6.78 -15.24
CA ASP A 131 -7.28 6.35 -15.44
C ASP A 131 -6.25 7.22 -14.69
N GLN A 132 -6.71 8.06 -13.75
CA GLN A 132 -5.88 9.01 -13.01
C GLN A 132 -5.86 8.69 -11.52
N LEU A 133 -4.69 8.88 -10.89
CA LEU A 133 -4.61 9.14 -9.46
C LEU A 133 -5.02 10.59 -9.19
N VAL A 134 -5.91 10.76 -8.23
CA VAL A 134 -6.35 12.06 -7.70
C VAL A 134 -5.88 12.17 -6.25
N ASP A 135 -5.26 13.30 -5.93
CA ASP A 135 -4.86 13.62 -4.55
C ASP A 135 -6.11 13.98 -3.73
N VAL A 136 -6.46 13.10 -2.80
CA VAL A 136 -7.59 13.28 -1.90
C VAL A 136 -7.14 14.05 -0.65
N PHE A 137 -5.89 13.83 -0.23
CA PHE A 137 -5.31 14.46 0.94
C PHE A 137 -3.79 14.30 0.94
N ASP A 138 -3.09 15.41 1.17
CA ASP A 138 -1.66 15.40 1.47
C ASP A 138 -1.33 16.21 2.73
N SER A 139 -0.28 15.78 3.44
CA SER A 139 0.29 16.50 4.56
C SER A 139 1.80 16.24 4.65
N GLY A 140 2.58 17.32 4.71
CA GLY A 140 4.04 17.25 4.90
C GLY A 140 4.82 16.75 3.68
N MET A 141 4.14 16.42 2.57
CA MET A 141 4.78 15.91 1.35
C MET A 141 5.76 16.91 0.73
N ALA A 142 5.44 18.21 0.76
CA ALA A 142 6.32 19.26 0.25
C ALA A 142 7.71 19.29 0.92
N ASN A 143 7.81 18.86 2.19
CA ASN A 143 9.08 18.79 2.93
C ASN A 143 9.82 17.47 2.71
N CYS A 144 9.14 16.47 2.16
CA CYS A 144 9.66 15.12 1.97
C CYS A 144 10.03 14.82 0.51
N CYS A 145 9.37 15.51 -0.42
CA CYS A 145 9.51 15.34 -1.86
C CYS A 145 10.57 16.29 -2.43
N GLY A 146 11.63 15.74 -3.01
CA GLY A 146 12.70 16.51 -3.63
C GLY A 146 13.84 15.61 -4.10
N ARG A 147 14.97 16.21 -4.49
CA ARG A 147 16.25 15.49 -4.53
C ARG A 147 16.91 15.50 -3.17
#